data_AF-K0THP6-F1
#
_entry.id   AF-K0THP6-F1
#
_cell.length_a   1.000
_cell.length_b   1.000
_cell.length_c   1.000
_cell.angle_alpha   90.00
_cell.angle_beta   90.00
_cell.angle_gamma   90.00
#
_symmetry.space_group_name_H-M   'P 1'
#
loop_
_entity.id
_entity.type
_entity.pdbx_description
1 polymer ?
#
loop_
_entity_poly.entity_id
_entity_poly.type
_entity_poly.pdbx_seq_one_letter_code
_entity_poly.pdbx_strand_id
1 'polypeptide(L)'
;MCVAVARRVGVAAVAASVKVKQFLLSRAAAFAPPSSSGVQCYAASRLSSTENSDDEVAVVDRIETESDEDSLAVPLTYNEMVSQVADTMAMASEEGFKRQIVRILLPRDASSGKLGEMYEPQAETSTRAKAQEMKLVPTDESWQGGIMQLLRACTPTLTDIMTELSPTYRTTGVPPSILEDRSIDESGVDGVSILYTSMGSGANTKQSSDGGGFFGGFLGDFSPPSLSDDDVCVFVQPTQEIIESVSSISSTSNDALIALVNPQWRNVDDALDLASSQDNIFGAFASFLGGKGNVLRQLDELDFKATYTLEGYVCKGGNVRLLKKFNSDWYVFAESDGGDQFVTLGSMPERPTYQDVQKMLDEKGVGYKYARDLGMAPPLK
;
A
#
# COMPACT_ATOMS: atom_id res chain seq x y z
N MET A 1 41.80 4.94 -74.46
CA MET A 1 42.44 3.79 -73.79
C MET A 1 41.75 3.58 -72.45
N CYS A 2 41.08 2.44 -72.32
CA CYS A 2 40.38 2.00 -71.11
C CYS A 2 41.39 1.63 -70.01
N VAL A 3 41.04 1.87 -68.73
CA VAL A 3 40.86 0.82 -67.72
C VAL A 3 39.83 1.31 -66.70
N ALA A 4 38.81 0.49 -66.49
CA ALA A 4 37.78 0.61 -65.47
C ALA A 4 38.10 -0.35 -64.32
N VAL A 5 37.80 0.02 -63.07
CA VAL A 5 37.43 -0.95 -62.02
C VAL A 5 36.37 -0.30 -61.13
N ALA A 6 35.34 -1.08 -60.82
CA ALA A 6 34.09 -0.70 -60.22
C ALA A 6 33.82 -1.47 -58.91
N ARG A 7 32.76 -1.02 -58.21
CA ARG A 7 31.92 -1.75 -57.22
C ARG A 7 32.50 -1.98 -55.82
N ARG A 8 31.73 -2.05 -54.73
CA ARG A 8 30.29 -1.87 -54.45
C ARG A 8 30.12 -1.75 -52.92
N VAL A 9 29.05 -1.08 -52.52
CA VAL A 9 28.43 -1.04 -51.19
C VAL A 9 27.83 -2.40 -50.82
N GLY A 10 27.84 -2.75 -49.52
CA GLY A 10 27.10 -3.90 -48.96
C GLY A 10 26.90 -3.78 -47.44
N VAL A 11 25.64 -3.77 -47.03
CA VAL A 11 25.05 -3.70 -45.68
C VAL A 11 24.79 -5.11 -45.12
N ALA A 12 24.47 -5.20 -43.82
CA ALA A 12 23.77 -6.28 -43.10
C ALA A 12 24.67 -7.36 -42.46
N ALA A 13 24.34 -8.01 -41.34
CA ALA A 13 23.38 -7.85 -40.25
C ALA A 13 23.75 -8.94 -39.21
N VAL A 14 23.33 -8.73 -37.97
CA VAL A 14 23.54 -9.60 -36.80
C VAL A 14 22.70 -10.88 -36.90
N ALA A 15 23.28 -12.05 -36.54
CA ALA A 15 22.55 -13.21 -36.00
C ALA A 15 23.54 -14.18 -35.33
N ALA A 16 23.59 -14.20 -33.99
CA ALA A 16 24.24 -15.26 -33.23
C ALA A 16 23.19 -16.28 -32.80
N SER A 17 23.36 -17.52 -33.27
CA SER A 17 22.43 -18.63 -33.10
C SER A 17 22.86 -19.51 -31.93
N VAL A 18 21.94 -19.71 -30.98
CA VAL A 18 22.06 -20.59 -29.82
C VAL A 18 21.92 -22.06 -30.27
N LYS A 19 22.86 -22.92 -29.87
CA LYS A 19 22.73 -24.38 -29.93
C LYS A 19 22.97 -24.95 -28.53
N VAL A 20 21.90 -25.39 -27.86
CA VAL A 20 22.00 -26.32 -26.73
C VAL A 20 21.15 -27.53 -27.09
N LYS A 21 21.82 -28.68 -27.26
CA LYS A 21 21.20 -29.98 -27.54
C LYS A 21 20.92 -30.71 -26.23
N GLN A 22 19.69 -31.21 -26.17
CA GLN A 22 19.15 -32.28 -25.33
C GLN A 22 20.15 -33.26 -24.73
N PHE A 23 20.00 -33.50 -23.43
CA PHE A 23 20.24 -34.80 -22.82
C PHE A 23 18.97 -35.21 -22.06
N LEU A 24 18.39 -36.34 -22.45
CA LEU A 24 17.22 -36.97 -21.86
C LEU A 24 17.65 -38.31 -21.23
N LEU A 25 16.82 -38.77 -20.28
CA LEU A 25 16.83 -40.04 -19.53
C LEU A 25 17.74 -40.01 -18.29
N SER A 26 17.32 -40.40 -17.09
CA SER A 26 16.13 -41.13 -16.63
C SER A 26 16.16 -41.18 -15.10
N ARG A 27 14.99 -41.13 -14.43
CA ARG A 27 14.56 -42.07 -13.39
C ARG A 27 13.33 -41.54 -12.66
N ALA A 28 12.25 -42.29 -12.82
CA ALA A 28 11.15 -42.34 -11.88
C ALA A 28 11.61 -43.02 -10.58
N ALA A 29 11.31 -42.40 -9.45
CA ALA A 29 11.19 -43.08 -8.17
C ALA A 29 10.08 -42.37 -7.38
N ALA A 30 9.11 -43.18 -6.96
CA ALA A 30 7.95 -42.79 -6.18
C ALA A 30 8.35 -42.15 -4.84
N PHE A 31 7.64 -41.10 -4.44
CA PHE A 31 7.60 -40.67 -3.05
C PHE A 31 6.15 -40.45 -2.63
N ALA A 32 5.77 -41.22 -1.60
CA ALA A 32 4.47 -41.21 -0.94
C ALA A 32 4.29 -39.93 -0.08
N PRO A 33 3.05 -39.53 0.21
CA PRO A 33 2.77 -38.38 1.08
C PRO A 33 3.05 -38.73 2.55
N PRO A 34 3.65 -37.82 3.34
CA PRO A 34 3.73 -38.02 4.78
C PRO A 34 2.36 -37.79 5.42
N SER A 35 2.00 -38.80 6.22
CA SER A 35 0.85 -38.93 7.08
C SER A 35 0.72 -37.82 8.12
N SER A 36 -0.51 -37.41 8.34
CA SER A 36 -1.02 -36.69 9.52
C SER A 36 -0.62 -37.39 10.83
N SER A 37 -0.02 -36.64 11.76
CA SER A 37 -0.09 -36.94 13.20
C SER A 37 0.49 -35.78 14.02
N GLY A 38 -0.18 -35.44 15.12
CA GLY A 38 0.48 -34.82 16.27
C GLY A 38 0.08 -33.38 16.61
N VAL A 39 -1.19 -33.16 16.95
CA VAL A 39 -1.57 -32.07 17.87
C VAL A 39 -0.99 -32.43 19.24
N GLN A 40 -0.04 -31.63 19.74
CA GLN A 40 0.40 -31.71 21.13
C GLN A 40 0.10 -30.38 21.82
N CYS A 41 -0.99 -30.39 22.59
CA CYS A 41 -1.37 -29.32 23.49
C CYS A 41 -0.36 -29.26 24.64
N TYR A 42 0.37 -28.15 24.78
CA TYR A 42 1.08 -27.85 26.02
C TYR A 42 0.15 -27.08 26.94
N ALA A 43 -0.28 -27.78 27.99
CA ALA A 43 -1.08 -27.23 29.07
C ALA A 43 -0.28 -26.22 29.90
N ALA A 44 -1.00 -25.17 30.30
CA ALA A 44 -0.57 -24.11 31.19
C ALA A 44 0.05 -24.64 32.49
N SER A 45 1.20 -24.07 32.85
CA SER A 45 1.71 -24.11 34.22
C SER A 45 1.62 -22.70 34.80
N ARG A 46 0.60 -22.50 35.63
CA ARG A 46 0.45 -21.36 36.52
C ARG A 46 1.62 -21.34 37.50
N LEU A 47 2.25 -20.18 37.65
CA LEU A 47 3.03 -19.83 38.83
C LEU A 47 2.44 -18.55 39.42
N SER A 48 1.98 -18.72 40.65
CA SER A 48 1.46 -17.71 41.57
C SER A 48 2.58 -16.94 42.26
N SER A 49 2.16 -15.89 42.98
CA SER A 49 2.92 -15.07 43.95
C SER A 49 3.74 -13.94 43.27
N THR A 50 3.68 -12.68 43.69
CA THR A 50 3.58 -12.18 45.07
C THR A 50 3.10 -10.73 45.10
N GLU A 51 2.55 -10.36 46.25
CA GLU A 51 1.87 -9.12 46.64
C GLU A 51 2.79 -7.89 46.82
N ASN A 52 2.13 -6.72 46.84
CA ASN A 52 2.46 -5.45 47.52
C ASN A 52 3.56 -4.53 46.95
N SER A 53 3.14 -3.35 46.49
CA SER A 53 3.57 -2.07 47.10
C SER A 53 2.68 -0.92 46.64
N ASP A 54 2.36 -0.08 47.62
CA ASP A 54 1.50 1.09 47.59
C ASP A 54 2.12 2.29 46.85
N ASP A 55 1.23 3.12 46.30
CA ASP A 55 1.25 4.58 46.20
C ASP A 55 2.58 5.30 45.86
N GLU A 56 2.69 5.73 44.61
CA GLU A 56 3.17 7.09 44.30
C GLU A 56 2.54 7.57 42.98
N VAL A 57 1.48 8.39 43.07
CA VAL A 57 0.87 9.06 41.92
C VAL A 57 1.79 10.21 41.52
N ALA A 58 2.78 9.91 40.69
CA ALA A 58 3.59 10.91 40.02
C ALA A 58 2.68 11.69 39.05
N VAL A 59 2.37 12.94 39.39
CA VAL A 59 1.80 13.91 38.46
C VAL A 59 2.87 14.16 37.40
N VAL A 60 2.76 13.44 36.28
CA VAL A 60 3.58 13.67 35.09
C VAL A 60 3.11 14.99 34.51
N ASP A 61 3.86 16.07 34.81
CA ASP A 61 3.77 17.31 34.06
C ASP A 61 3.92 16.97 32.58
N ARG A 62 2.82 17.11 31.82
CA ARG A 62 2.85 17.08 30.37
C ARG A 62 3.73 18.24 29.94
N ILE A 63 4.98 17.93 29.63
CA ILE A 63 5.86 18.81 28.86
C ILE A 63 5.08 19.15 27.60
N GLU A 64 4.72 20.43 27.46
CA GLU A 64 4.20 20.99 26.22
C GLU A 64 5.32 20.85 25.19
N THR A 65 5.29 19.76 24.43
CA THR A 65 6.20 19.49 23.32
C THR A 65 6.03 20.62 22.31
N GLU A 66 7.14 21.24 21.94
CA GLU A 66 7.20 22.19 20.84
C GLU A 66 6.46 21.61 19.62
N SER A 67 5.64 22.45 18.99
CA SER A 67 4.71 22.09 17.91
C SER A 67 5.24 21.02 16.94
N ASP A 68 4.48 19.93 16.81
CA ASP A 68 4.66 18.73 15.96
C ASP A 68 4.79 19.00 14.43
N GLU A 69 5.40 20.11 14.01
CA GLU A 69 6.06 20.18 12.70
C GLU A 69 7.28 19.24 12.61
N ASP A 70 7.61 18.58 13.73
CA ASP A 70 8.70 17.62 13.89
C ASP A 70 8.45 16.33 13.07
N SER A 71 8.96 16.38 11.85
CA SER A 71 9.20 15.28 10.89
C SER A 71 8.00 14.78 10.09
N LEU A 72 7.47 15.65 9.22
CA LEU A 72 6.99 15.20 7.90
C LEU A 72 8.17 14.63 7.09
N ALA A 73 8.58 13.41 7.44
CA ALA A 73 9.62 12.65 6.76
C ALA A 73 8.98 11.54 5.92
N VAL A 74 9.58 11.28 4.76
CA VAL A 74 9.27 10.09 3.96
C VAL A 74 9.69 8.86 4.78
N PRO A 75 8.83 7.86 4.99
CA PRO A 75 9.23 6.65 5.68
C PRO A 75 10.29 5.93 4.82
N LEU A 76 11.45 5.68 5.41
CA LEU A 76 12.56 4.99 4.75
C LEU A 76 12.45 3.48 4.94
N THR A 77 11.80 3.05 6.02
CA THR A 77 11.59 1.64 6.34
C THR A 77 10.11 1.26 6.33
N TYR A 78 9.86 -0.04 6.19
CA TYR A 78 8.51 -0.61 6.31
C TYR A 78 7.85 -0.26 7.64
N ASN A 79 8.57 -0.40 8.76
CA ASN A 79 8.03 -0.13 10.09
C ASN A 79 7.70 1.35 10.27
N GLU A 80 8.57 2.26 9.80
CA GLU A 80 8.29 3.71 9.82
C GLU A 80 7.02 4.03 9.05
N MET A 81 6.81 3.39 7.89
CA MET A 81 5.58 3.58 7.11
C MET A 81 4.36 3.06 7.88
N VAL A 82 4.43 1.86 8.45
CA VAL A 82 3.31 1.27 9.22
C VAL A 82 2.91 2.19 10.38
N SER A 83 3.88 2.60 11.20
CA SER A 83 3.62 3.51 12.33
C SER A 83 3.07 4.86 11.85
N GLN A 84 3.69 5.47 10.84
CA GLN A 84 3.25 6.77 10.35
C GLN A 84 1.82 6.73 9.77
N VAL A 85 1.46 5.65 9.06
CA VAL A 85 0.09 5.46 8.53
C VAL A 85 -0.89 5.25 9.67
N ALA A 86 -0.60 4.34 10.60
CA ALA A 86 -1.47 4.04 11.73
C ALA A 86 -1.73 5.29 12.60
N ASP A 87 -0.69 6.06 12.91
CA ASP A 87 -0.82 7.31 13.68
C ASP A 87 -1.64 8.36 12.92
N THR A 88 -1.41 8.50 11.61
CA THR A 88 -2.18 9.45 10.78
C THR A 88 -3.65 9.05 10.72
N MET A 89 -3.95 7.75 10.59
CA MET A 89 -5.32 7.24 10.60
C MET A 89 -6.00 7.41 11.96
N ALA A 90 -5.27 7.17 13.05
CA ALA A 90 -5.76 7.35 14.42
C ALA A 90 -6.12 8.81 14.69
N MET A 91 -5.20 9.75 14.41
CA MET A 91 -5.44 11.18 14.58
C MET A 91 -6.65 11.66 13.75
N ALA A 92 -6.75 11.25 12.48
CA ALA A 92 -7.89 11.59 11.65
C ALA A 92 -9.21 11.02 12.22
N SER A 93 -9.18 9.79 12.74
CA SER A 93 -10.34 9.15 13.36
C SER A 93 -10.78 9.86 14.66
N GLU A 94 -9.83 10.36 15.45
CA GLU A 94 -10.07 11.17 16.65
C GLU A 94 -10.71 12.52 16.31
N GLU A 95 -10.37 13.11 15.16
CA GLU A 95 -11.02 14.31 14.63
C GLU A 95 -12.39 14.04 13.95
N GLY A 96 -12.85 12.79 13.93
CA GLY A 96 -14.15 12.39 13.39
C GLY A 96 -14.13 11.91 11.94
N PHE A 97 -12.97 11.84 11.28
CA PHE A 97 -12.84 11.30 9.93
C PHE A 97 -12.83 9.76 9.96
N LYS A 98 -14.03 9.15 10.04
CA LYS A 98 -14.22 7.68 10.09
C LYS A 98 -14.22 7.00 8.72
N ARG A 99 -14.12 7.76 7.64
CA ARG A 99 -14.15 7.29 6.25
C ARG A 99 -12.88 7.76 5.58
N GLN A 100 -11.92 6.85 5.44
CA GLN A 100 -10.54 7.21 5.10
C GLN A 100 -10.10 6.59 3.78
N ILE A 101 -9.37 7.34 2.97
CA ILE A 101 -8.66 6.85 1.80
C ILE A 101 -7.17 6.93 2.11
N VAL A 102 -6.50 5.79 2.00
CA VAL A 102 -5.07 5.67 2.29
C VAL A 102 -4.34 5.13 1.07
N ARG A 103 -3.23 5.77 0.71
CA ARG A 103 -2.31 5.27 -0.32
C ARG A 103 -0.93 5.09 0.30
N ILE A 104 -0.42 3.88 0.19
CA ILE A 104 0.88 3.49 0.68
C ILE A 104 1.70 2.87 -0.44
N LEU A 105 3.00 2.89 -0.26
CA LEU A 105 3.91 2.09 -1.06
C LEU A 105 4.06 0.72 -0.41
N LEU A 106 4.39 -0.30 -1.18
CA LEU A 106 4.60 -1.62 -0.61
C LEU A 106 6.08 -1.98 -0.59
N PRO A 107 6.54 -2.69 0.45
CA PRO A 107 7.90 -3.17 0.50
C PRO A 107 8.14 -4.18 -0.63
N ARG A 108 9.28 -4.03 -1.28
CA ARG A 108 9.75 -4.96 -2.30
C ARG A 108 11.25 -5.19 -2.10
N ASP A 109 11.66 -6.44 -2.10
CA ASP A 109 13.08 -6.77 -2.12
C ASP A 109 13.69 -6.34 -3.47
N ALA A 110 14.77 -5.57 -3.42
CA ALA A 110 15.46 -5.09 -4.62
C ALA A 110 16.30 -6.19 -5.32
N SER A 111 16.65 -7.25 -4.59
CA SER A 111 17.46 -8.39 -5.03
C SER A 111 16.63 -9.59 -5.51
N SER A 112 15.34 -9.58 -5.17
CA SER A 112 14.29 -10.50 -5.58
C SER A 112 14.16 -10.61 -7.10
N GLY A 113 14.87 -11.57 -7.69
CA GLY A 113 14.66 -12.01 -9.08
C GLY A 113 13.48 -12.98 -9.23
N LYS A 114 12.85 -13.37 -8.12
CA LYS A 114 11.77 -14.36 -8.11
C LYS A 114 10.41 -13.68 -8.13
N LEU A 115 9.86 -13.64 -9.33
CA LEU A 115 8.49 -13.23 -9.59
C LEU A 115 7.51 -14.24 -8.93
N GLY A 116 6.56 -13.76 -8.12
CA GLY A 116 5.34 -14.51 -7.79
C GLY A 116 5.36 -15.44 -6.58
N GLU A 117 6.38 -15.44 -5.72
CA GLU A 117 6.28 -16.12 -4.42
C GLU A 117 5.41 -15.29 -3.45
N MET A 118 4.48 -15.96 -2.75
CA MET A 118 3.48 -15.40 -1.83
C MET A 118 4.11 -14.57 -0.70
N TYR A 119 5.33 -14.96 -0.36
CA TYR A 119 6.41 -14.27 0.32
C TYR A 119 7.66 -14.83 -0.32
N GLU A 120 8.67 -14.03 -0.66
CA GLU A 120 10.00 -14.64 -0.76
C GLU A 120 10.30 -15.23 0.63
N PRO A 121 10.66 -16.52 0.77
CA PRO A 121 10.86 -17.15 2.08
C PRO A 121 11.95 -16.48 2.94
N GLN A 122 12.62 -15.46 2.41
CA GLN A 122 13.62 -14.65 3.10
C GLN A 122 13.14 -13.26 3.52
N ALA A 123 11.94 -12.84 3.12
CA ALA A 123 11.28 -11.59 3.52
C ALA A 123 10.59 -11.69 4.89
N GLU A 124 11.00 -12.63 5.75
CA GLU A 124 10.67 -12.57 7.17
C GLU A 124 11.26 -11.28 7.77
N THR A 125 10.37 -10.34 8.06
CA THR A 125 10.62 -9.01 8.65
C THR A 125 11.12 -9.07 10.09
N SER A 126 11.24 -10.27 10.68
CA SER A 126 11.71 -10.49 12.05
C SER A 126 13.15 -9.99 12.27
N THR A 127 13.93 -9.85 11.20
CA THR A 127 15.30 -9.33 11.28
C THR A 127 15.36 -7.89 10.76
N ARG A 128 15.55 -6.92 11.67
CA ARG A 128 15.68 -5.48 11.37
C ARG A 128 16.68 -5.17 10.23
N ALA A 129 17.72 -5.99 10.07
CA ALA A 129 18.72 -5.85 9.00
C ALA A 129 18.13 -6.08 7.59
N LYS A 130 17.16 -6.99 7.44
CA LYS A 130 16.52 -7.27 6.15
C LYS A 130 15.44 -6.26 5.80
N ALA A 131 14.80 -5.66 6.81
CA ALA A 131 13.85 -4.57 6.58
C ALA A 131 14.49 -3.34 5.93
N GLN A 132 15.81 -3.20 6.03
CA GLN A 132 16.58 -2.15 5.35
C GLN A 132 16.88 -2.46 3.88
N GLU A 133 16.77 -3.71 3.45
CA GLU A 133 16.98 -4.12 2.04
C GLU A 133 15.68 -4.02 1.21
N MET A 134 14.54 -3.80 1.87
CA MET A 134 13.24 -3.64 1.23
C MET A 134 13.05 -2.20 0.75
N LYS A 135 12.88 -2.02 -0.57
CA LYS A 135 12.54 -0.74 -1.17
C LYS A 135 11.01 -0.58 -1.22
N LEU A 136 10.50 0.58 -0.81
CA LEU A 136 9.09 0.92 -0.99
C LEU A 136 8.79 1.24 -2.46
N VAL A 137 7.84 0.53 -3.06
CA VAL A 137 7.51 0.63 -4.50
C VAL A 137 6.02 0.99 -4.70
N PRO A 138 5.69 1.83 -5.70
CA PRO A 138 4.30 2.15 -6.03
C PRO A 138 3.47 0.91 -6.41
N THR A 139 2.19 0.94 -6.05
CA THR A 139 1.22 -0.12 -6.34
C THR A 139 0.54 0.13 -7.68
N ASP A 140 1.27 0.00 -8.78
CA ASP A 140 0.78 0.27 -10.13
C ASP A 140 0.79 -0.98 -11.04
N GLU A 141 0.40 -0.80 -12.31
CA GLU A 141 0.37 -1.89 -13.30
C GLU A 141 1.75 -2.46 -13.64
N SER A 142 2.84 -1.78 -13.25
CA SER A 142 4.19 -2.33 -13.39
C SER A 142 4.51 -3.38 -12.33
N TRP A 143 3.59 -3.62 -11.38
CA TRP A 143 3.72 -4.71 -10.41
C TRP A 143 3.80 -6.06 -11.13
N GLN A 144 4.99 -6.65 -11.14
CA GLN A 144 5.35 -7.69 -12.11
C GLN A 144 4.60 -9.02 -11.94
N GLY A 145 3.97 -9.29 -10.78
CA GLY A 145 3.06 -10.44 -10.61
C GLY A 145 1.58 -10.08 -10.63
N GLY A 146 1.24 -8.90 -11.14
CA GLY A 146 -0.14 -8.44 -11.31
C GLY A 146 -0.89 -8.26 -9.99
N ILE A 147 -2.21 -8.11 -10.12
CA ILE A 147 -3.08 -7.69 -9.03
C ILE A 147 -3.14 -8.69 -7.86
N MET A 148 -3.06 -9.99 -8.15
CA MET A 148 -3.07 -11.02 -7.10
C MET A 148 -1.79 -11.05 -6.26
N GLN A 149 -0.62 -10.76 -6.86
CA GLN A 149 0.60 -10.61 -6.07
C GLN A 149 0.56 -9.31 -5.26
N LEU A 150 -0.05 -8.27 -5.83
CA LEU A 150 -0.20 -6.99 -5.16
C LEU A 150 -1.11 -7.10 -3.92
N LEU A 151 -2.22 -7.84 -4.02
CA LEU A 151 -3.10 -8.15 -2.89
C LEU A 151 -2.31 -8.86 -1.78
N ARG A 152 -1.55 -9.90 -2.15
CA ARG A 152 -0.72 -10.68 -1.20
C ARG A 152 0.33 -9.82 -0.48
N ALA A 153 0.84 -8.78 -1.12
CA ALA A 153 1.77 -7.83 -0.49
C ALA A 153 1.03 -6.79 0.38
N CYS A 154 -0.17 -6.37 -0.03
CA CYS A 154 -1.01 -5.44 0.74
C CYS A 154 -1.51 -6.06 2.04
N THR A 155 -2.10 -7.26 1.99
CA THR A 155 -2.76 -7.88 3.15
C THR A 155 -1.92 -7.87 4.43
N PRO A 156 -0.67 -8.37 4.46
CA PRO A 156 0.14 -8.33 5.69
C PRO A 156 0.52 -6.92 6.12
N THR A 157 0.79 -6.03 5.16
CA THR A 157 1.04 -4.61 5.46
C THR A 157 -0.13 -3.99 6.20
N LEU A 158 -1.35 -4.32 5.77
CA LEU A 158 -2.57 -3.81 6.38
C LEU A 158 -2.90 -4.48 7.71
N THR A 159 -2.59 -5.77 7.88
CA THR A 159 -2.67 -6.44 9.18
C THR A 159 -1.76 -5.75 10.21
N ASP A 160 -0.55 -5.37 9.82
CA ASP A 160 0.39 -4.67 10.71
C ASP A 160 -0.11 -3.25 11.03
N ILE A 161 -0.60 -2.50 10.04
CA ILE A 161 -1.24 -1.18 10.26
C ILE A 161 -2.44 -1.29 11.20
N MET A 162 -3.34 -2.26 10.98
CA MET A 162 -4.53 -2.46 11.82
C MET A 162 -4.17 -2.90 13.23
N THR A 163 -3.09 -3.67 13.40
CA THR A 163 -2.56 -4.03 14.71
C THR A 163 -2.05 -2.80 15.45
N GLU A 164 -1.23 -1.97 14.79
CA GLU A 164 -0.70 -0.72 15.36
C GLU A 164 -1.79 0.31 15.66
N LEU A 165 -2.85 0.34 14.85
CA LEU A 165 -4.01 1.21 15.02
C LEU A 165 -4.91 0.79 16.18
N SER A 166 -4.86 -0.48 16.61
CA SER A 166 -5.73 -1.00 17.66
C SER A 166 -5.42 -0.39 19.03
N PRO A 167 -6.42 0.23 19.70
CA PRO A 167 -6.24 0.75 21.06
C PRO A 167 -5.83 -0.33 22.06
N THR A 168 -6.35 -1.56 21.89
CA THR A 168 -6.00 -2.70 22.75
C THR A 168 -4.55 -3.11 22.59
N TYR A 169 -4.01 -3.11 21.37
CA TYR A 169 -2.61 -3.42 21.16
C TYR A 169 -1.70 -2.37 21.81
N ARG A 170 -2.03 -1.08 21.65
CA ARG A 170 -1.28 0.02 22.29
C ARG A 170 -1.26 -0.04 23.81
N THR A 171 -2.37 -0.48 24.42
CA THR A 171 -2.53 -0.51 25.90
C THR A 171 -2.06 -1.82 26.54
N THR A 172 -2.27 -2.95 25.87
CA THR A 172 -2.04 -4.29 26.45
C THR A 172 -0.92 -5.08 25.77
N GLY A 173 -0.49 -4.67 24.57
CA GLY A 173 0.42 -5.42 23.72
C GLY A 173 -0.19 -6.66 23.05
N VAL A 174 -1.50 -6.92 23.25
CA VAL A 174 -2.19 -8.05 22.62
C VAL A 174 -2.77 -7.60 21.28
N PRO A 175 -2.37 -8.21 20.15
CA PRO A 175 -2.88 -7.83 18.83
C PRO A 175 -4.38 -8.17 18.70
N PRO A 176 -5.16 -7.36 17.96
CA PRO A 176 -6.57 -7.65 17.71
C PRO A 176 -6.74 -8.91 16.85
N SER A 177 -7.92 -9.54 16.95
CA SER A 177 -8.31 -10.56 15.99
C SER A 177 -8.68 -9.88 14.67
N ILE A 178 -7.92 -10.14 13.62
CA ILE A 178 -8.15 -9.61 12.26
C ILE A 178 -8.64 -10.76 11.38
N LEU A 179 -9.77 -10.55 10.72
CA LEU A 179 -10.39 -11.50 9.79
C LEU A 179 -10.27 -10.95 8.37
N GLU A 180 -9.91 -11.83 7.43
CA GLU A 180 -9.94 -11.52 6.00
C GLU A 180 -11.15 -12.17 5.35
N ASP A 181 -11.96 -11.36 4.66
CA ASP A 181 -13.03 -11.81 3.79
C ASP A 181 -12.68 -11.56 2.33
N ARG A 182 -12.59 -12.65 1.57
CA ARG A 182 -12.29 -12.66 0.13
C ARG A 182 -13.52 -12.94 -0.73
N SER A 183 -14.70 -13.15 -0.15
CA SER A 183 -15.91 -13.38 -0.93
C SER A 183 -16.39 -12.13 -1.67
N ILE A 184 -15.87 -10.95 -1.31
CA ILE A 184 -16.12 -9.70 -2.04
C ILE A 184 -15.48 -9.68 -3.43
N ASP A 185 -14.43 -10.47 -3.65
CA ASP A 185 -13.80 -10.68 -4.96
C ASP A 185 -14.50 -11.86 -5.65
N GLU A 186 -15.67 -11.60 -6.24
CA GLU A 186 -16.51 -12.62 -6.86
C GLU A 186 -15.77 -13.40 -7.96
N SER A 187 -14.87 -12.74 -8.69
CA SER A 187 -14.06 -13.37 -9.73
C SER A 187 -12.89 -14.18 -9.15
N GLY A 188 -12.43 -13.82 -7.96
CA GLY A 188 -11.19 -14.31 -7.34
C GLY A 188 -9.92 -13.85 -8.05
N VAL A 189 -10.05 -12.96 -9.03
CA VAL A 189 -9.00 -12.47 -9.93
C VAL A 189 -8.79 -10.97 -9.78
N ASP A 190 -9.74 -10.23 -9.18
CA ASP A 190 -9.66 -8.78 -9.06
C ASP A 190 -8.73 -8.34 -7.94
N GLY A 191 -8.32 -9.28 -7.07
CA GLY A 191 -7.34 -9.02 -6.03
C GLY A 191 -7.85 -8.04 -4.99
N VAL A 192 -9.13 -8.17 -4.63
CA VAL A 192 -9.78 -7.39 -3.59
C VAL A 192 -9.98 -8.26 -2.35
N SER A 193 -9.85 -7.69 -1.16
CA SER A 193 -10.33 -8.31 0.07
C SER A 193 -10.80 -7.25 1.07
N ILE A 194 -11.54 -7.70 2.09
CA ILE A 194 -11.84 -6.89 3.27
C ILE A 194 -11.07 -7.48 4.45
N LEU A 195 -10.38 -6.63 5.19
CA LEU A 195 -9.85 -6.95 6.51
C LEU A 195 -10.67 -6.24 7.56
N TYR A 196 -11.08 -6.92 8.63
CA TYR A 196 -11.78 -6.25 9.72
C TYR A 196 -11.39 -6.82 11.09
N THR A 197 -11.41 -5.95 12.10
CA THR A 197 -11.23 -6.38 13.48
C THR A 197 -12.53 -6.93 14.05
N SER A 198 -12.40 -7.78 15.07
CA SER A 198 -13.52 -8.16 15.92
C SER A 198 -13.16 -7.85 17.38
N MET A 199 -13.40 -6.60 17.78
CA MET A 199 -13.15 -6.11 19.13
C MET A 199 -14.42 -6.28 19.98
N GLY A 200 -14.56 -7.44 20.65
CA GLY A 200 -15.41 -7.52 21.85
C GLY A 200 -16.84 -8.06 21.73
N SER A 201 -17.30 -8.54 20.57
CA SER A 201 -18.52 -9.37 20.53
C SER A 201 -18.16 -10.85 20.49
N GLY A 202 -18.53 -11.59 21.54
CA GLY A 202 -18.23 -13.03 21.69
C GLY A 202 -18.42 -13.81 20.39
N ALA A 203 -17.35 -14.48 19.95
CA ALA A 203 -17.15 -15.16 18.68
C ALA A 203 -18.12 -16.34 18.37
N ASN A 204 -19.43 -16.18 18.56
CA ASN A 204 -20.39 -17.29 18.52
C ASN A 204 -21.64 -17.09 17.66
N THR A 205 -21.71 -16.05 16.83
CA THR A 205 -22.74 -16.02 15.79
C THR A 205 -22.24 -16.79 14.58
N LYS A 206 -22.29 -18.13 14.66
CA LYS A 206 -22.28 -18.96 13.45
C LYS A 206 -23.42 -18.46 12.57
N GLN A 207 -23.09 -17.82 11.45
CA GLN A 207 -24.04 -17.59 10.35
C GLN A 207 -24.63 -18.96 9.99
N SER A 208 -25.88 -19.18 10.40
CA SER A 208 -26.68 -20.31 9.96
C SER A 208 -27.01 -20.07 8.49
N SER A 209 -26.26 -20.70 7.60
CA SER A 209 -26.59 -20.82 6.19
C SER A 209 -27.79 -21.76 6.04
N ASP A 210 -28.99 -21.29 6.34
CA ASP A 210 -30.23 -22.04 6.10
C ASP A 210 -31.31 -21.14 5.48
N GLY A 211 -31.68 -21.47 4.24
CA GLY A 211 -32.78 -20.87 3.46
C GLY A 211 -32.26 -20.14 2.21
N GLY A 212 -32.21 -20.72 1.00
CA GLY A 212 -33.26 -21.52 0.37
C GLY A 212 -34.12 -20.66 -0.57
N GLY A 213 -33.50 -19.95 -1.52
CA GLY A 213 -34.16 -19.12 -2.54
C GLY A 213 -33.61 -19.39 -3.94
N PHE A 214 -34.12 -20.43 -4.60
CA PHE A 214 -33.65 -21.02 -5.86
C PHE A 214 -34.08 -20.22 -7.14
N PHE A 215 -34.14 -18.89 -7.10
CA PHE A 215 -34.39 -18.07 -8.31
C PHE A 215 -33.72 -16.70 -8.17
N GLY A 216 -32.42 -16.62 -8.53
CA GLY A 216 -31.62 -15.39 -8.52
C GLY A 216 -30.08 -15.59 -8.58
N GLY A 217 -29.60 -16.84 -8.56
CA GLY A 217 -28.18 -17.17 -8.43
C GLY A 217 -27.34 -16.90 -9.68
N PHE A 218 -26.54 -15.82 -9.61
CA PHE A 218 -25.19 -15.74 -10.19
C PHE A 218 -24.27 -14.76 -9.43
N LEU A 219 -24.76 -14.05 -8.41
CA LEU A 219 -23.95 -13.27 -7.47
C LEU A 219 -24.00 -13.99 -6.13
N GLY A 220 -22.84 -14.42 -5.62
CA GLY A 220 -22.77 -14.92 -4.25
C GLY A 220 -23.15 -13.77 -3.33
N ASP A 221 -24.19 -13.96 -2.51
CA ASP A 221 -24.71 -12.89 -1.66
C ASP A 221 -23.65 -12.51 -0.61
N PHE A 222 -22.90 -11.45 -0.89
CA PHE A 222 -21.92 -10.89 0.04
C PHE A 222 -22.68 -10.38 1.26
N SER A 223 -22.49 -11.03 2.41
CA SER A 223 -23.07 -10.57 3.67
C SER A 223 -22.07 -9.65 4.36
N PRO A 224 -22.37 -8.34 4.49
CA PRO A 224 -21.45 -7.39 5.09
C PRO A 224 -21.15 -7.78 6.55
N PRO A 225 -19.91 -7.58 7.03
CA PRO A 225 -19.59 -7.81 8.43
C PRO A 225 -20.38 -6.84 9.31
N SER A 226 -20.83 -7.33 10.47
CA SER A 226 -21.38 -6.49 11.53
C SER A 226 -20.23 -5.89 12.32
N LEU A 227 -19.99 -4.58 12.17
CA LEU A 227 -18.91 -3.86 12.86
C LEU A 227 -19.45 -3.14 14.09
N SER A 228 -18.67 -3.12 15.16
CA SER A 228 -18.89 -2.26 16.32
C SER A 228 -18.15 -0.92 16.18
N ASP A 229 -18.43 0.05 17.05
CA ASP A 229 -17.89 1.42 16.97
C ASP A 229 -16.36 1.48 17.02
N ASP A 230 -15.73 0.53 17.73
CA ASP A 230 -14.27 0.43 17.86
C ASP A 230 -13.64 -0.47 16.78
N ASP A 231 -14.45 -1.08 15.90
CA ASP A 231 -13.92 -1.92 14.85
C ASP A 231 -13.33 -1.09 13.70
N VAL A 232 -12.26 -1.64 13.12
CA VAL A 232 -11.63 -1.13 11.91
C VAL A 232 -11.96 -2.09 10.77
N CYS A 233 -12.41 -1.55 9.65
CA CYS A 233 -12.66 -2.27 8.40
C CYS A 233 -11.85 -1.64 7.27
N VAL A 234 -11.09 -2.46 6.55
CA VAL A 234 -10.17 -2.03 5.51
C VAL A 234 -10.48 -2.77 4.22
N PHE A 235 -10.84 -2.03 3.18
CA PHE A 235 -10.91 -2.56 1.83
C PHE A 235 -9.53 -2.51 1.20
N VAL A 236 -9.04 -3.68 0.81
CA VAL A 236 -7.72 -3.85 0.19
C VAL A 236 -7.87 -3.73 -1.32
N GLN A 237 -7.22 -2.71 -1.89
CA GLN A 237 -7.20 -2.44 -3.33
C GLN A 237 -8.57 -2.38 -4.01
N PRO A 238 -9.56 -1.65 -3.44
CA PRO A 238 -10.91 -1.67 -3.98
C PRO A 238 -10.95 -1.19 -5.43
N THR A 239 -11.73 -1.91 -6.24
CA THR A 239 -12.06 -1.55 -7.62
C THR A 239 -13.38 -0.77 -7.67
N GLN A 240 -13.83 -0.37 -8.86
CA GLN A 240 -15.14 0.31 -9.00
C GLN A 240 -16.31 -0.63 -8.76
N GLU A 241 -16.08 -1.94 -8.89
CA GLU A 241 -17.14 -2.97 -8.87
C GLU A 241 -17.67 -3.20 -7.45
N ILE A 242 -16.85 -2.92 -6.43
CA ILE A 242 -17.23 -3.14 -5.03
C ILE A 242 -17.77 -1.89 -4.33
N ILE A 243 -18.06 -0.81 -5.07
CA ILE A 243 -18.51 0.46 -4.48
C ILE A 243 -19.85 0.32 -3.74
N GLU A 244 -20.73 -0.57 -4.23
CA GLU A 244 -22.00 -0.87 -3.56
C GLU A 244 -21.77 -1.53 -2.20
N SER A 245 -20.81 -2.46 -2.11
CA SER A 245 -20.40 -3.09 -0.85
C SER A 245 -19.77 -2.07 0.11
N VAL A 246 -18.93 -1.16 -0.38
CA VAL A 246 -18.36 -0.05 0.40
C VAL A 246 -19.48 0.82 0.98
N SER A 247 -20.46 1.20 0.15
CA SER A 247 -21.61 2.02 0.56
C SER A 247 -22.48 1.32 1.61
N SER A 248 -22.77 0.04 1.39
CA SER A 248 -23.57 -0.79 2.30
C SER A 248 -22.94 -0.90 3.70
N ILE A 249 -21.65 -1.24 3.77
CA ILE A 249 -20.91 -1.34 5.04
C ILE A 249 -20.81 0.03 5.71
N SER A 250 -20.51 1.08 4.93
CA SER A 250 -20.38 2.45 5.43
C SER A 250 -21.67 3.02 5.99
N SER A 251 -22.82 2.65 5.42
CA SER A 251 -24.13 3.12 5.89
C SER A 251 -24.63 2.34 7.12
N THR A 252 -24.17 1.10 7.30
CA THR A 252 -24.59 0.23 8.42
C THR A 252 -23.74 0.46 9.67
N SER A 253 -22.49 0.92 9.49
CA SER A 253 -21.50 1.02 10.57
C SER A 253 -20.97 2.46 10.71
N ASN A 254 -21.84 3.40 11.10
CA ASN A 254 -21.51 4.83 11.10
C ASN A 254 -20.28 5.19 11.94
N ASP A 255 -20.11 4.55 13.09
CA ASP A 255 -19.06 4.89 14.06
C ASP A 255 -17.75 4.13 13.84
N ALA A 256 -17.82 2.94 13.20
CA ALA A 256 -16.66 2.13 12.85
C ALA A 256 -15.73 2.88 11.88
N LEU A 257 -14.41 2.69 12.03
CA LEU A 257 -13.44 3.25 11.09
C LEU A 257 -13.39 2.38 9.83
N ILE A 258 -13.71 2.97 8.68
CA ILE A 258 -13.65 2.30 7.38
C ILE A 258 -12.61 2.98 6.50
N ALA A 259 -11.64 2.20 6.02
CA ALA A 259 -10.56 2.68 5.17
C ALA A 259 -10.53 1.97 3.81
N LEU A 260 -10.22 2.72 2.76
CA LEU A 260 -9.98 2.22 1.41
C LEU A 260 -8.49 2.37 1.13
N VAL A 261 -7.78 1.24 1.01
CA VAL A 261 -6.32 1.27 0.90
C VAL A 261 -5.85 0.87 -0.48
N ASN A 262 -5.01 1.71 -1.07
CA ASN A 262 -4.52 1.58 -2.44
C ASN A 262 -5.64 1.36 -3.47
N PRO A 263 -6.72 2.19 -3.46
CA PRO A 263 -7.81 2.04 -4.42
C PRO A 263 -7.27 2.05 -5.86
N GLN A 264 -7.76 1.11 -6.66
CA GLN A 264 -7.33 0.85 -8.05
C GLN A 264 -8.01 1.76 -9.07
N TRP A 265 -8.78 2.75 -8.60
CA TRP A 265 -9.25 3.81 -9.46
C TRP A 265 -8.02 4.58 -9.93
N ARG A 266 -7.50 4.19 -11.11
CA ARG A 266 -6.43 4.91 -11.77
C ARG A 266 -6.86 6.36 -11.87
N ASN A 267 -6.15 7.24 -11.18
CA ASN A 267 -5.93 8.59 -11.67
C ASN A 267 -5.27 8.38 -13.03
N VAL A 268 -6.02 8.58 -14.10
CA VAL A 268 -5.49 8.53 -15.48
C VAL A 268 -4.63 9.78 -15.75
N ASP A 269 -4.11 10.39 -14.69
CA ASP A 269 -3.66 11.77 -14.65
C ASP A 269 -2.20 11.92 -15.04
N ASP A 270 -1.39 10.86 -15.16
CA ASP A 270 -0.06 11.03 -15.78
C ASP A 270 -0.16 11.35 -17.29
N ALA A 271 -1.27 11.00 -17.95
CA ALA A 271 -1.53 11.38 -19.35
C ALA A 271 -2.37 12.67 -19.47
N LEU A 272 -3.08 13.07 -18.41
CA LEU A 272 -3.99 14.23 -18.39
C LEU A 272 -3.48 15.43 -17.58
N ASP A 273 -2.38 15.29 -16.84
CA ASP A 273 -1.57 16.41 -16.31
C ASP A 273 -0.94 17.25 -17.43
N LEU A 274 -0.98 16.76 -18.68
CA LEU A 274 -0.72 17.56 -19.89
C LEU A 274 -1.92 18.45 -20.30
N ALA A 275 -3.10 18.23 -19.72
CA ALA A 275 -4.36 18.90 -20.08
C ALA A 275 -4.99 19.72 -18.93
N SER A 276 -4.49 19.65 -17.69
CA SER A 276 -5.08 20.26 -16.49
C SER A 276 -4.72 21.74 -16.26
N SER A 277 -4.48 22.52 -17.31
CA SER A 277 -4.20 23.96 -17.20
C SER A 277 -5.42 24.83 -16.79
N GLN A 278 -6.38 24.32 -16.02
CA GLN A 278 -7.52 25.11 -15.52
C GLN A 278 -7.90 24.75 -14.08
N ASP A 279 -7.69 25.74 -13.22
CA ASP A 279 -7.95 25.79 -11.79
C ASP A 279 -9.43 25.56 -11.43
N ASN A 280 -9.69 24.59 -10.55
CA ASN A 280 -10.64 24.62 -9.40
C ASN A 280 -11.00 23.19 -8.94
N ILE A 281 -10.47 22.83 -7.76
CA ILE A 281 -9.97 21.49 -7.44
C ILE A 281 -10.95 20.49 -6.81
N PHE A 282 -12.26 20.75 -6.89
CA PHE A 282 -13.27 19.68 -6.73
C PHE A 282 -14.34 19.68 -7.84
N GLY A 283 -14.34 20.67 -8.74
CA GLY A 283 -15.29 20.77 -9.86
C GLY A 283 -14.80 20.14 -11.17
N ALA A 284 -13.48 20.01 -11.36
CA ALA A 284 -12.89 19.50 -12.60
C ALA A 284 -12.88 17.95 -12.71
N PHE A 285 -13.01 17.23 -11.59
CA PHE A 285 -13.07 15.76 -11.58
C PHE A 285 -14.45 15.18 -11.96
N ALA A 286 -15.50 16.00 -11.96
CA ALA A 286 -16.87 15.53 -12.19
C ALA A 286 -17.27 15.42 -13.67
N SER A 287 -16.51 16.01 -14.60
CA SER A 287 -17.03 16.29 -15.96
C SER A 287 -16.39 15.48 -17.10
N PHE A 288 -15.28 14.78 -16.88
CA PHE A 288 -14.49 14.27 -18.00
C PHE A 288 -13.85 12.90 -17.74
N LEU A 289 -14.65 11.86 -17.51
CA LEU A 289 -14.43 10.46 -17.92
C LEU A 289 -15.49 9.56 -17.27
N GLY A 290 -16.24 8.82 -18.10
CA GLY A 290 -17.34 7.96 -17.68
C GLY A 290 -17.00 6.92 -16.60
N GLY A 291 -18.04 6.38 -15.94
CA GLY A 291 -17.95 5.35 -14.90
C GLY A 291 -17.33 5.85 -13.57
N LYS A 292 -16.09 6.36 -13.62
CA LYS A 292 -15.26 6.74 -12.47
C LYS A 292 -15.75 7.96 -11.70
N GLY A 293 -16.22 8.99 -12.40
CA GLY A 293 -16.76 10.19 -11.74
C GLY A 293 -17.93 9.87 -10.81
N ASN A 294 -18.71 8.83 -11.12
CA ASN A 294 -19.80 8.37 -10.26
C ASN A 294 -19.28 7.72 -8.97
N VAL A 295 -18.17 6.98 -9.04
CA VAL A 295 -17.54 6.36 -7.86
C VAL A 295 -16.98 7.44 -6.94
N LEU A 296 -16.24 8.41 -7.48
CA LEU A 296 -15.70 9.51 -6.67
C LEU A 296 -16.81 10.35 -6.01
N ARG A 297 -17.90 10.62 -6.74
CA ARG A 297 -19.07 11.28 -6.17
C ARG A 297 -19.70 10.48 -5.03
N GLN A 298 -19.87 9.16 -5.20
CA GLN A 298 -20.41 8.30 -4.14
C GLN A 298 -19.52 8.28 -2.90
N LEU A 299 -18.20 8.27 -3.07
CA LEU A 299 -17.26 8.32 -1.95
C LEU A 299 -17.32 9.66 -1.21
N ASP A 300 -17.46 10.76 -1.94
CA ASP A 300 -17.63 12.09 -1.33
C ASP A 300 -18.97 12.19 -0.59
N GLU A 301 -20.05 11.62 -1.14
CA GLU A 301 -21.35 11.48 -0.46
C GLU A 301 -21.28 10.64 0.82
N LEU A 302 -20.35 9.66 0.86
CA LEU A 302 -20.03 8.85 2.02
C LEU A 302 -18.94 9.48 2.92
N ASP A 303 -18.54 10.71 2.65
CA ASP A 303 -17.53 11.49 3.38
C ASP A 303 -16.12 10.86 3.44
N PHE A 304 -15.75 10.04 2.45
CA PHE A 304 -14.39 9.51 2.38
C PHE A 304 -13.38 10.63 2.09
N LYS A 305 -12.38 10.78 2.97
CA LYS A 305 -11.29 11.76 2.82
C LYS A 305 -9.93 11.08 2.69
N ALA A 306 -9.05 11.66 1.88
CA ALA A 306 -7.66 11.23 1.82
C ALA A 306 -6.92 11.60 3.12
N THR A 307 -6.64 10.61 3.96
CA THR A 307 -6.00 10.83 5.27
C THR A 307 -4.50 10.61 5.22
N TYR A 308 -4.04 9.69 4.40
CA TYR A 308 -2.61 9.46 4.18
C TYR A 308 -2.37 9.09 2.72
N THR A 309 -1.43 9.75 2.05
CA THR A 309 -1.05 9.41 0.68
C THR A 309 0.46 9.54 0.53
N LEU A 310 1.10 8.42 0.22
CA LEU A 310 2.50 8.34 -0.18
C LEU A 310 2.60 7.82 -1.61
N GLU A 311 3.02 8.69 -2.52
CA GLU A 311 3.21 8.38 -3.93
C GLU A 311 4.69 8.46 -4.30
N GLY A 312 5.06 7.82 -5.42
CA GLY A 312 6.38 8.05 -5.99
C GLY A 312 6.42 7.81 -7.49
N TYR A 313 7.24 8.60 -8.15
CA TYR A 313 7.47 8.54 -9.59
C TYR A 313 8.87 9.09 -9.93
N VAL A 314 9.24 9.07 -11.20
CA VAL A 314 10.55 9.54 -11.68
C VAL A 314 10.43 10.92 -12.33
N CYS A 315 11.16 11.90 -11.82
CA CYS A 315 11.28 13.24 -12.43
C CYS A 315 12.76 13.57 -12.69
N LYS A 316 13.09 14.07 -13.88
CA LYS A 316 14.48 14.31 -14.34
C LYS A 316 15.43 13.12 -14.14
N GLY A 317 14.89 11.90 -14.17
CA GLY A 317 15.63 10.65 -13.97
C GLY A 317 15.93 10.30 -12.51
N GLY A 318 15.54 11.13 -11.53
CA GLY A 318 15.61 10.82 -10.10
C GLY A 318 14.27 10.39 -9.52
N ASN A 319 14.27 9.65 -8.41
CA ASN A 319 13.05 9.27 -7.71
C ASN A 319 12.52 10.45 -6.89
N VAL A 320 11.22 10.71 -7.01
CA VAL A 320 10.48 11.72 -6.25
C VAL A 320 9.41 11.02 -5.43
N ARG A 321 9.15 11.54 -4.22
CA ARG A 321 8.03 11.14 -3.37
C ARG A 321 7.12 12.32 -3.11
N LEU A 322 5.81 12.06 -3.13
CA LEU A 322 4.80 12.98 -2.64
C LEU A 322 4.20 12.39 -1.37
N LEU A 323 4.14 13.19 -0.30
CA LEU A 323 3.51 12.79 0.97
C LEU A 323 2.41 13.78 1.33
N LYS A 324 1.24 13.27 1.68
CA LYS A 324 0.12 14.02 2.26
C LYS A 324 -0.39 13.29 3.50
N LYS A 325 -0.41 13.97 4.64
CA LYS A 325 -1.16 13.56 5.85
C LYS A 325 -2.46 14.36 5.93
N PHE A 326 -3.43 13.94 6.73
CA PHE A 326 -4.76 14.54 6.74
C PHE A 326 -4.71 16.04 7.11
N ASN A 327 -3.86 16.41 8.08
CA ASN A 327 -3.64 17.76 8.59
C ASN A 327 -2.43 18.51 7.99
N SER A 328 -1.83 18.00 6.91
CA SER A 328 -0.67 18.65 6.28
C SER A 328 -0.98 19.16 4.87
N ASP A 329 -0.14 20.05 4.36
CA ASP A 329 0.00 20.25 2.91
C ASP A 329 0.56 18.98 2.24
N TRP A 330 0.59 18.97 0.91
CA TRP A 330 1.40 18.03 0.14
C TRP A 330 2.87 18.42 0.21
N TYR A 331 3.73 17.47 0.53
CA TYR A 331 5.18 17.66 0.55
C TYR A 331 5.84 16.88 -0.58
N VAL A 332 6.83 17.51 -1.20
CA VAL A 332 7.60 16.94 -2.30
C VAL A 332 9.02 16.66 -1.83
N PHE A 333 9.49 15.44 -2.08
CA PHE A 333 10.83 15.01 -1.73
C PHE A 333 11.57 14.42 -2.94
N ALA A 334 12.87 14.68 -3.04
CA ALA A 334 13.74 14.03 -4.01
C ALA A 334 14.68 13.05 -3.30
N GLU A 335 14.84 11.85 -3.85
CA GLU A 335 15.83 10.89 -3.39
C GLU A 335 17.24 11.44 -3.67
N SER A 336 18.09 11.45 -2.65
CA SER A 336 19.51 11.77 -2.75
C SER A 336 20.22 10.82 -3.73
N ASP A 337 21.37 11.25 -4.27
CA ASP A 337 22.14 10.40 -5.19
C ASP A 337 22.74 9.16 -4.48
N GLY A 338 22.81 9.17 -3.14
CA GLY A 338 23.16 8.01 -2.31
C GLY A 338 22.05 6.96 -2.21
N GLY A 339 20.80 7.33 -2.48
CA GLY A 339 19.64 6.44 -2.38
C GLY A 339 19.18 6.12 -0.96
N ASP A 340 19.77 6.76 0.05
CA ASP A 340 19.54 6.51 1.48
C ASP A 340 18.72 7.61 2.17
N GLN A 341 18.65 8.80 1.57
CA GLN A 341 17.93 9.95 2.13
C GLN A 341 16.99 10.61 1.12
N PHE A 342 15.97 11.29 1.63
CA PHE A 342 15.06 12.12 0.86
C PHE A 342 15.20 13.59 1.29
N VAL A 343 15.39 14.47 0.31
CA VAL A 343 15.53 15.91 0.51
C VAL A 343 14.22 16.61 0.20
N THR A 344 13.68 17.38 1.14
CA THR A 344 12.46 18.16 0.94
C THR A 344 12.67 19.27 -0.08
N LEU A 345 11.89 19.25 -1.16
CA LEU A 345 11.92 20.28 -2.20
C LEU A 345 11.01 21.47 -1.85
N GLY A 346 9.82 21.18 -1.32
CA GLY A 346 8.82 22.18 -0.95
C GLY A 346 7.48 21.54 -0.58
N SER A 347 6.46 22.37 -0.38
CA SER A 347 5.09 21.95 -0.10
C SER A 347 4.06 22.75 -0.93
N MET A 348 2.87 22.18 -1.09
CA MET A 348 1.72 22.83 -1.73
C MET A 348 0.41 22.39 -1.06
N PRO A 349 -0.60 23.27 -0.95
CA PRO A 349 -1.90 22.89 -0.39
C PRO A 349 -2.62 21.83 -1.23
N GLU A 350 -2.38 21.83 -2.53
CA GLU A 350 -2.97 20.91 -3.51
C GLU A 350 -1.93 19.94 -4.04
N ARG A 351 -2.37 18.80 -4.61
CA ARG A 351 -1.45 17.76 -5.10
C ARG A 351 -0.54 18.33 -6.21
N PRO A 352 0.79 18.34 -6.03
CA PRO A 352 1.72 18.90 -7.03
C PRO A 352 1.65 18.14 -8.36
N THR A 353 1.63 18.88 -9.46
CA THR A 353 1.77 18.31 -10.81
C THR A 353 3.23 17.94 -11.11
N TYR A 354 3.45 17.19 -12.19
CA TYR A 354 4.81 16.92 -12.67
C TYR A 354 5.60 18.21 -12.92
N GLN A 355 4.96 19.25 -13.49
CA GLN A 355 5.56 20.53 -13.82
C GLN A 355 5.92 21.32 -12.57
N ASP A 356 5.09 21.27 -11.53
CA ASP A 356 5.38 21.89 -10.23
C ASP A 356 6.62 21.26 -9.61
N VAL A 357 6.69 19.93 -9.58
CA VAL A 357 7.86 19.21 -9.07
C VAL A 357 9.11 19.50 -9.90
N GLN A 358 9.00 19.55 -11.23
CA GLN A 358 10.11 19.93 -12.09
C GLN A 358 10.63 21.33 -11.76
N LYS A 359 9.72 22.29 -11.54
CA LYS A 359 10.05 23.66 -11.14
C LYS A 359 10.72 23.71 -9.77
N MET A 360 10.20 22.99 -8.77
CA MET A 360 10.83 22.90 -7.44
C MET A 360 12.24 22.33 -7.51
N LEU A 361 12.48 21.33 -8.36
CA LEU A 361 13.83 20.80 -8.62
C LEU A 361 14.75 21.86 -9.24
N ASP A 362 14.26 22.63 -10.22
CA ASP A 362 15.04 23.72 -10.84
C ASP A 362 15.39 24.82 -9.84
N GLU A 363 14.44 25.22 -8.99
CA GLU A 363 14.65 26.24 -7.95
C GLU A 363 15.67 25.80 -6.89
N LYS A 364 15.75 24.50 -6.60
CA LYS A 364 16.77 23.90 -5.74
C LYS A 364 18.10 23.62 -6.45
N GLY A 365 18.22 23.92 -7.74
CA GLY A 365 19.42 23.67 -8.54
C GLY A 365 19.67 22.18 -8.82
N VAL A 366 18.65 21.34 -8.73
CA VAL A 366 18.75 19.89 -8.96
C VAL A 366 18.63 19.61 -10.45
N GLY A 367 19.80 19.39 -11.09
CA GLY A 367 19.88 19.01 -12.51
C GLY A 367 19.39 17.58 -12.78
N TYR A 368 19.47 17.13 -14.04
CA TYR A 368 19.12 15.75 -14.40
C TYR A 368 20.02 14.72 -13.72
N LYS A 369 19.46 13.56 -13.33
CA LYS A 369 20.22 12.50 -12.65
C LYS A 369 21.44 12.05 -13.46
N TYR A 370 21.29 11.82 -14.77
CA TYR A 370 22.43 11.44 -15.61
C TYR A 370 23.56 12.50 -15.62
N ALA A 371 23.22 13.78 -15.48
CA ALA A 371 24.21 14.85 -15.44
C ALA A 371 24.94 14.87 -14.09
N ARG A 372 24.23 14.59 -12.99
CA ARG A 372 24.83 14.42 -11.66
C ARG A 372 25.72 13.18 -11.60
N ASP A 373 25.24 12.05 -12.12
CA ASP A 373 26.00 10.79 -12.19
C ASP A 373 27.32 10.94 -13.00
N LEU A 374 27.33 11.80 -14.03
CA LEU A 374 28.51 12.11 -14.84
C LEU A 374 29.38 13.26 -14.30
N GLY A 375 29.02 13.84 -13.14
CA GLY A 375 29.75 14.98 -12.54
C GLY A 375 29.60 16.29 -13.31
N MET A 376 28.62 16.40 -14.21
CA MET A 376 28.28 17.63 -14.94
C MET A 376 27.36 18.57 -14.15
N ALA A 377 26.76 18.07 -13.07
CA ALA A 377 25.95 18.83 -12.12
C ALA A 377 26.31 18.43 -10.68
N PRO A 378 26.12 19.31 -9.68
CA PRO A 378 26.36 18.97 -8.27
C PRO A 378 25.50 17.77 -7.84
N PRO A 379 26.02 16.85 -7.00
CA PRO A 379 25.23 15.76 -6.47
C PRO A 379 24.16 16.28 -5.51
N LEU A 380 22.98 15.65 -5.53
CA LEU A 380 21.95 15.87 -4.53
C LEU A 380 22.36 15.10 -3.26
N LYS A 381 22.75 15.86 -2.24
CA LYS A 381 23.18 15.34 -0.94
C LYS A 381 22.01 15.23 0.01
#